data_AF-A0A7C3MAM9-F1
#
_entry.id   AF-A0A7C3MAM9-F1
#
_cell.length_a   1.000
_cell.length_b   1.000
_cell.length_c   1.000
_cell.angle_alpha   90.00
_cell.angle_beta   90.00
_cell.angle_gamma   90.00
#
_symmetry.space_group_name_H-M   'P 1'
#
loop_
_entity.id
_entity.type
_entity.pdbx_description
1 polymer ?
#
loop_
_entity_poly.entity_id
_entity_poly.type
_entity_poly.pdbx_seq_one_letter_code
_entity_poly.pdbx_strand_id
1 'polypeptide(L)'
;MKVRTVQWKFDGDLRPEEKFAEVSSAYFKTAGTAYWKLLISKQEVEVRRGEPVMIKVRKIELPPKTAVSPLSIQRHALGTVVDVYGDRLFRIEEQKNISFVVFLPVEDGTIKIDDLLGVVKVYPMNVASPENVGAITAPEVAVSLKEQEGNLVFRRDGEVVRERRKLKEYWYRRWHIGEWYPVIAREDMEVRKGNVVRVRIENLELPENTIPVPMAVMTHAMGTVIDIAHMGRPRAVEERKLITHAVFLPAFDGKIERGDLLGILNVYYISTGERVVRIFQHLTGRAEANHVYWKEDKIKRKRIIITPFSFKRSSIGRFEPVIAEENVELGRGEIGIVKIRDLEFPSGTITQPLTSFNHAYGSIIDLSAFSPPKMVEEDRVVTHAVVMSPKGGRIEKGDLLGAVAVYNISVLREPEFLVSKYRELMIKAEQ
;
A
#
# COMPACT_ATOMS: atom_id res chain seq x y z
N MET A 1 -2.22 -16.13 -21.44
CA MET A 1 -0.99 -16.95 -21.32
C MET A 1 -1.17 -17.96 -20.21
N LYS A 2 -0.74 -19.21 -20.40
CA LYS A 2 -0.71 -20.20 -19.32
C LYS A 2 0.50 -19.96 -18.42
N VAL A 3 0.27 -19.78 -17.12
CA VAL A 3 1.31 -19.53 -16.12
C VAL A 3 1.17 -20.51 -14.97
N ARG A 4 2.28 -20.76 -14.27
CA ARG A 4 2.27 -21.52 -13.01
C ARG A 4 1.86 -20.59 -11.87
N THR A 5 0.99 -21.08 -10.99
CA THR A 5 0.53 -20.37 -9.80
C THR A 5 0.87 -21.23 -8.59
N VAL A 6 1.67 -20.70 -7.67
CA VAL A 6 2.03 -21.36 -6.40
C VAL A 6 1.44 -20.57 -5.26
N GLN A 7 0.58 -21.17 -4.44
CA GLN A 7 -0.22 -20.46 -3.44
C GLN A 7 -0.35 -21.25 -2.15
N TRP A 8 -0.61 -20.56 -1.04
CA TRP A 8 -0.93 -21.24 0.21
C TRP A 8 -2.33 -21.86 0.16
N LYS A 9 -2.41 -23.14 0.50
CA LYS A 9 -3.64 -23.84 0.88
C LYS A 9 -3.62 -24.06 2.39
N PHE A 10 -4.73 -23.74 3.04
CA PHE A 10 -4.91 -23.96 4.47
C PHE A 10 -5.78 -25.20 4.70
N ASP A 11 -5.17 -26.28 5.19
CA ASP A 11 -5.83 -27.55 5.50
C ASP A 11 -5.27 -28.12 6.81
N GLY A 12 -5.59 -27.46 7.92
CA GLY A 12 -4.94 -27.68 9.22
C GLY A 12 -3.56 -27.02 9.33
N ASP A 13 -2.75 -27.16 8.29
CA ASP A 13 -1.44 -26.50 8.12
C ASP A 13 -1.36 -25.71 6.80
N LEU A 14 -0.37 -24.80 6.75
CA LEU A 14 0.00 -24.04 5.56
C LEU A 14 0.83 -24.90 4.62
N ARG A 15 0.29 -25.23 3.43
CA ARG A 15 1.04 -25.95 2.39
C ARG A 15 0.98 -25.22 1.06
N PRO A 16 2.08 -25.19 0.30
CA PRO A 16 2.03 -24.70 -1.08
C PRO A 16 1.18 -25.64 -1.94
N GLU A 17 0.35 -25.07 -2.79
CA GLU A 17 -0.39 -25.77 -3.84
C GLU A 17 0.00 -25.16 -5.18
N GLU A 18 0.33 -26.04 -6.13
CA GLU A 18 0.74 -25.65 -7.47
C GLU A 18 -0.37 -25.95 -8.47
N LYS A 19 -0.68 -24.95 -9.30
CA LYS A 19 -1.67 -25.03 -10.37
C LYS A 19 -1.16 -24.32 -11.61
N PHE A 20 -1.79 -24.59 -12.74
CA PHE A 20 -1.61 -23.79 -13.95
C PHE A 20 -2.91 -23.07 -14.26
N ALA A 21 -2.82 -21.79 -14.58
CA ALA A 21 -3.95 -20.96 -14.94
C ALA A 21 -3.68 -20.19 -16.22
N GLU A 22 -4.72 -19.96 -17.01
CA GLU A 22 -4.67 -18.94 -18.05
C GLU A 22 -4.87 -17.57 -17.43
N VAL A 23 -3.90 -16.69 -17.66
CA VAL A 23 -3.89 -15.33 -17.15
C VAL A 23 -3.74 -14.36 -18.32
N SER A 24 -4.55 -13.31 -18.28
CA SER A 24 -4.52 -12.16 -19.19
C SER A 24 -4.77 -10.90 -18.38
N SER A 25 -4.43 -9.74 -18.96
CA SER A 25 -4.80 -8.46 -18.38
C SER A 25 -6.33 -8.35 -18.35
N ALA A 26 -6.87 -7.92 -17.22
CA ALA A 26 -8.30 -7.74 -17.02
C ALA A 26 -8.58 -6.29 -16.65
N TYR A 27 -9.65 -5.72 -17.19
CA TYR A 27 -10.08 -4.38 -16.83
C TYR A 27 -11.07 -4.45 -15.70
N PHE A 28 -11.08 -3.42 -14.86
CA PHE A 28 -12.00 -3.33 -13.75
C PHE A 28 -12.62 -1.94 -13.67
N LYS A 29 -13.82 -1.87 -13.09
CA LYS A 29 -14.47 -0.61 -12.71
C LYS A 29 -14.90 -0.69 -11.28
N THR A 30 -14.33 0.21 -10.50
CA THR A 30 -14.55 0.29 -9.06
C THR A 30 -15.82 1.06 -8.72
N ALA A 31 -16.46 0.70 -7.60
CA ALA A 31 -17.57 1.46 -7.04
C ALA A 31 -17.14 2.89 -6.62
N GLY A 32 -18.12 3.79 -6.56
CA GLY A 32 -17.94 5.12 -5.95
C GLY A 32 -17.77 5.06 -4.42
N THR A 33 -18.06 3.91 -3.81
CA THR A 33 -17.91 3.66 -2.37
C THR A 33 -16.93 2.52 -2.13
N ALA A 34 -16.29 2.55 -0.97
CA ALA A 34 -15.48 1.47 -0.43
C ALA A 34 -15.74 1.37 1.06
N TYR A 35 -15.21 0.34 1.70
CA TYR A 35 -15.32 0.18 3.15
C TYR A 35 -14.05 -0.44 3.68
N TRP A 36 -13.90 -0.49 5.00
CA TRP A 36 -12.78 -1.18 5.61
C TRP A 36 -13.24 -2.26 6.57
N LYS A 37 -12.37 -3.26 6.76
CA LYS A 37 -12.57 -4.37 7.68
C LYS A 37 -11.45 -4.38 8.70
N LEU A 38 -11.77 -4.76 9.93
CA LEU A 38 -10.82 -4.76 11.04
C LEU A 38 -10.02 -6.06 11.06
N LEU A 39 -8.69 -5.96 11.07
CA LEU A 39 -7.79 -7.11 11.16
C LEU A 39 -7.41 -7.35 12.63
N ILE A 40 -8.23 -8.13 13.34
CA ILE A 40 -8.07 -8.38 14.78
C ILE A 40 -7.45 -9.76 15.02
N SER A 41 -6.38 -9.82 15.80
CA SER A 41 -5.66 -11.05 16.11
C SER A 41 -6.54 -12.09 16.82
N LYS A 42 -6.39 -13.36 16.43
CA LYS A 42 -7.00 -14.53 17.08
C LYS A 42 -6.02 -15.33 17.94
N GLN A 43 -4.77 -14.90 18.01
CA GLN A 43 -3.71 -15.66 18.67
C GLN A 43 -2.68 -14.74 19.32
N GLU A 44 -1.97 -15.28 20.30
CA GLU A 44 -0.78 -14.66 20.84
C GLU A 44 0.44 -15.10 20.03
N VAL A 45 1.32 -14.16 19.68
CA VAL A 45 2.50 -14.41 18.85
C VAL A 45 3.64 -13.51 19.29
N GLU A 46 4.80 -14.09 19.56
CA GLU A 46 6.05 -13.33 19.68
C GLU A 46 6.53 -12.91 18.29
N VAL A 47 6.92 -11.65 18.19
CA VAL A 47 7.38 -11.05 16.94
C VAL A 47 8.75 -10.43 17.12
N ARG A 48 9.56 -10.53 16.06
CA ARG A 48 10.91 -9.96 15.98
C ARG A 48 10.98 -8.98 14.83
N ARG A 49 11.65 -7.85 15.04
CA ARG A 49 11.83 -6.81 14.02
C ARG A 49 12.40 -7.41 12.74
N GLY A 50 11.79 -7.09 11.60
CA GLY A 50 12.22 -7.53 10.28
C GLY A 50 11.86 -8.97 9.93
N GLU A 51 11.34 -9.77 10.88
CA GLU A 51 10.87 -11.12 10.62
C GLU A 51 9.35 -11.11 10.38
N PRO A 52 8.86 -11.15 9.12
CA PRO A 52 7.42 -11.22 8.87
C PRO A 52 6.82 -12.49 9.46
N VAL A 53 5.62 -12.33 10.01
CA VAL A 53 4.87 -13.41 10.63
C VAL A 53 3.46 -13.45 10.05
N MET A 54 3.02 -14.66 9.69
CA MET A 54 1.64 -14.89 9.32
C MET A 54 0.80 -15.08 10.59
N ILE A 55 -0.17 -14.21 10.82
CA ILE A 55 -0.97 -14.18 12.04
C ILE A 55 -2.43 -14.46 11.70
N LYS A 56 -3.03 -15.42 12.41
CA LYS A 56 -4.46 -15.72 12.29
C LYS A 56 -5.27 -14.55 12.84
N VAL A 57 -6.23 -14.07 12.05
CA VAL A 57 -7.17 -13.02 12.45
C VAL A 57 -8.59 -13.54 12.52
N ARG A 58 -9.49 -12.76 13.13
CA ARG A 58 -10.92 -13.04 13.08
C ARG A 58 -11.36 -13.08 11.61
N LYS A 59 -12.06 -14.15 11.22
CA LYS A 59 -12.46 -14.38 9.83
C LYS A 59 -13.33 -13.22 9.32
N ILE A 60 -12.96 -12.67 8.18
CA ILE A 60 -13.69 -11.62 7.48
C ILE A 60 -14.23 -12.23 6.20
N GLU A 61 -15.55 -12.26 6.04
CA GLU A 61 -16.20 -12.62 4.78
C GLU A 61 -16.24 -11.40 3.86
N LEU A 62 -15.88 -11.61 2.59
CA LEU A 62 -15.89 -10.60 1.54
C LEU A 62 -16.78 -11.08 0.39
N PRO A 63 -17.66 -10.19 -0.14
CA PRO A 63 -18.47 -10.56 -1.28
C PRO A 63 -17.59 -10.81 -2.51
N PRO A 64 -18.12 -11.53 -3.51
CA PRO A 64 -17.58 -11.53 -4.86
C PRO A 64 -17.21 -10.15 -5.35
N LYS A 65 -16.33 -10.10 -6.35
CA LYS A 65 -16.03 -8.90 -7.11
C LYS A 65 -15.43 -7.80 -6.23
N THR A 66 -14.52 -8.19 -5.34
CA THR A 66 -13.79 -7.28 -4.46
C THR A 66 -12.28 -7.46 -4.58
N ALA A 67 -11.54 -6.35 -4.50
CA ALA A 67 -10.12 -6.36 -4.22
C ALA A 67 -9.84 -5.69 -2.88
N VAL A 68 -8.70 -6.01 -2.30
CA VAL A 68 -8.32 -5.55 -0.97
C VAL A 68 -6.93 -4.96 -0.96
N SER A 69 -6.68 -4.05 -0.02
CA SER A 69 -5.36 -3.49 0.28
C SER A 69 -5.31 -3.05 1.73
N PRO A 70 -4.25 -3.38 2.50
CA PRO A 70 -3.99 -2.80 3.80
C PRO A 70 -4.00 -1.27 3.75
N LEU A 71 -4.48 -0.65 4.83
CA LEU A 71 -4.35 0.78 4.99
C LEU A 71 -2.90 1.12 5.33
N SER A 72 -2.31 2.03 4.56
CA SER A 72 -0.94 2.50 4.72
C SER A 72 -0.88 3.68 5.69
N ILE A 73 -1.40 3.47 6.90
CA ILE A 73 -1.02 4.22 8.09
C ILE A 73 -0.95 3.24 9.26
N GLN A 74 0.19 3.20 9.94
CA GLN A 74 0.49 2.23 10.98
C GLN A 74 -0.59 2.25 12.08
N ARG A 75 -1.24 1.10 12.28
CA ARG A 75 -2.33 0.93 13.28
C ARG A 75 -1.91 0.15 14.52
N HIS A 76 -0.71 -0.40 14.55
CA HIS A 76 -0.21 -1.23 15.64
C HIS A 76 1.18 -0.78 16.07
N ALA A 77 1.42 -0.70 17.39
CA ALA A 77 2.69 -0.24 17.97
C ALA A 77 3.92 -0.99 17.45
N LEU A 78 3.78 -2.30 17.25
CA LEU A 78 4.90 -3.20 16.94
C LEU A 78 5.19 -3.39 15.45
N GLY A 79 4.35 -2.89 14.54
CA GLY A 79 4.52 -3.21 13.11
C GLY A 79 3.34 -2.84 12.22
N THR A 80 3.36 -3.36 11.00
CA THR A 80 2.35 -3.07 9.98
C THR A 80 1.90 -4.34 9.26
N VAL A 81 0.71 -4.30 8.67
CA VAL A 81 0.20 -5.36 7.80
C VAL A 81 0.58 -5.04 6.37
N VAL A 82 1.34 -5.93 5.73
CA VAL A 82 1.80 -5.77 4.35
C VAL A 82 0.99 -6.60 3.35
N ASP A 83 0.33 -7.67 3.82
CA ASP A 83 -0.50 -8.54 2.98
C ASP A 83 -1.57 -9.27 3.81
N VAL A 84 -2.58 -9.81 3.14
CA VAL A 84 -3.68 -10.57 3.75
C VAL A 84 -3.97 -11.83 2.94
N TYR A 85 -4.34 -12.91 3.61
CA TYR A 85 -4.65 -14.20 2.97
C TYR A 85 -5.97 -14.76 3.48
N GLY A 86 -6.74 -15.36 2.58
CA GLY A 86 -7.89 -16.19 2.91
C GLY A 86 -7.50 -17.65 3.14
N ASP A 87 -8.50 -18.51 3.34
CA ASP A 87 -8.29 -19.96 3.51
C ASP A 87 -7.77 -20.67 2.23
N ARG A 88 -7.85 -19.99 1.08
CA ARG A 88 -7.29 -20.38 -0.23
C ARG A 88 -7.16 -19.16 -1.13
N LEU A 89 -6.66 -19.34 -2.36
CA LEU A 89 -6.86 -18.34 -3.40
C LEU A 89 -8.31 -18.35 -3.86
N PHE A 90 -8.86 -17.15 -3.99
CA PHE A 90 -10.17 -16.91 -4.59
C PHE A 90 -10.00 -16.14 -5.89
N ARG A 91 -10.69 -16.57 -6.94
CA ARG A 91 -10.91 -15.75 -8.12
C ARG A 91 -11.70 -14.50 -7.75
N ILE A 92 -11.59 -13.45 -8.54
CA ILE A 92 -12.25 -12.18 -8.19
C ILE A 92 -13.78 -12.32 -8.15
N GLU A 93 -14.35 -13.23 -8.93
CA GLU A 93 -15.78 -13.53 -9.03
C GLU A 93 -16.31 -14.41 -7.88
N GLU A 94 -15.44 -14.98 -7.05
CA GLU A 94 -15.85 -15.84 -5.95
C GLU A 94 -16.09 -15.06 -4.66
N GLN A 95 -16.97 -15.55 -3.80
CA GLN A 95 -17.03 -15.12 -2.41
C GLN A 95 -15.75 -15.53 -1.72
N LYS A 96 -15.15 -14.61 -0.95
CA LYS A 96 -13.81 -14.76 -0.38
C LYS A 96 -13.84 -14.58 1.11
N ASN A 97 -12.73 -14.93 1.75
CA ASN A 97 -12.48 -14.52 3.12
C ASN A 97 -11.05 -14.03 3.33
N ILE A 98 -10.83 -13.38 4.46
CA ILE A 98 -9.52 -13.11 5.04
C ILE A 98 -9.47 -13.79 6.40
N SER A 99 -8.47 -14.65 6.58
CA SER A 99 -8.22 -15.42 7.80
C SER A 99 -6.83 -15.18 8.37
N PHE A 100 -5.91 -14.65 7.57
CA PHE A 100 -4.53 -14.40 7.97
C PHE A 100 -4.06 -13.03 7.48
N VAL A 101 -3.12 -12.46 8.21
CA VAL A 101 -2.35 -11.29 7.78
C VAL A 101 -0.87 -11.65 7.74
N VAL A 102 -0.12 -11.06 6.82
CA VAL A 102 1.34 -10.97 6.93
C VAL A 102 1.64 -9.68 7.68
N PHE A 103 2.08 -9.84 8.92
CA PHE A 103 2.48 -8.74 9.78
C PHE A 103 4.00 -8.60 9.72
N LEU A 104 4.50 -7.41 9.40
CA LEU A 104 5.91 -7.08 9.43
C LEU A 104 6.22 -6.26 10.70
N PRO A 105 6.92 -6.86 11.68
CA PRO A 105 7.26 -6.18 12.92
C PRO A 105 8.38 -5.15 12.68
N VAL A 106 8.21 -3.94 13.20
CA VAL A 106 9.24 -2.90 13.21
C VAL A 106 10.03 -2.88 14.52
N GLU A 107 9.53 -3.59 15.53
CA GLU A 107 10.13 -3.75 16.85
C GLU A 107 9.76 -5.14 17.40
N ASP A 108 10.58 -5.64 18.32
CA ASP A 108 10.31 -6.88 19.02
C ASP A 108 9.14 -6.72 20.00
N GLY A 109 8.42 -7.80 20.26
CA GLY A 109 7.40 -7.82 21.30
C GLY A 109 6.42 -8.97 21.13
N THR A 110 5.23 -8.81 21.71
CA THR A 110 4.19 -9.83 21.68
C THR A 110 2.89 -9.23 21.17
N ILE A 111 2.34 -9.81 20.12
CA ILE A 111 0.97 -9.56 19.68
C ILE A 111 0.06 -10.42 20.55
N LYS A 112 -0.99 -9.83 21.12
CA LYS A 112 -1.95 -10.51 21.97
C LYS A 112 -3.24 -10.82 21.21
N ILE A 113 -4.02 -11.77 21.74
CA ILE A 113 -5.39 -12.00 21.28
C ILE A 113 -6.16 -10.68 21.37
N ASP A 114 -6.99 -10.41 20.36
CA ASP A 114 -7.81 -9.22 20.21
C ASP A 114 -7.06 -7.91 19.89
N ASP A 115 -5.74 -7.94 19.68
CA ASP A 115 -5.00 -6.77 19.19
C ASP A 115 -5.43 -6.42 17.75
N LEU A 116 -5.72 -5.13 17.50
CA LEU A 116 -5.97 -4.60 16.16
C LEU A 116 -4.63 -4.48 15.42
N LEU A 117 -4.37 -5.38 14.48
CA LEU A 117 -3.14 -5.41 13.70
C LEU A 117 -3.14 -4.35 12.58
N GLY A 118 -4.33 -4.05 12.06
CA GLY A 118 -4.51 -3.17 10.93
C GLY A 118 -5.96 -3.08 10.50
N VAL A 119 -6.18 -2.36 9.40
CA VAL A 119 -7.46 -2.36 8.69
C VAL A 119 -7.19 -2.63 7.22
N VAL A 120 -8.09 -3.37 6.59
CA VAL A 120 -8.03 -3.66 5.16
C VAL A 120 -9.11 -2.88 4.45
N LYS A 121 -8.72 -2.11 3.42
CA LYS A 121 -9.63 -1.40 2.52
C LYS A 121 -10.20 -2.42 1.54
N VAL A 122 -11.52 -2.43 1.39
CA VAL A 122 -12.26 -3.31 0.47
C VAL A 122 -12.86 -2.46 -0.64
N TYR A 123 -12.52 -2.82 -1.88
CA TYR A 123 -12.95 -2.14 -3.09
C TYR A 123 -13.87 -3.05 -3.91
N PRO A 124 -15.19 -2.83 -3.88
CA PRO A 124 -16.10 -3.45 -4.84
C PRO A 124 -15.72 -3.04 -6.26
N MET A 125 -15.67 -4.00 -7.19
CA MET A 125 -15.41 -3.75 -8.61
C MET A 125 -15.97 -4.83 -9.52
N ASN A 126 -16.56 -4.45 -10.66
CA ASN A 126 -16.75 -5.40 -11.76
C ASN A 126 -15.44 -5.56 -12.52
N VAL A 127 -15.27 -6.72 -13.17
CA VAL A 127 -14.17 -7.01 -14.10
C VAL A 127 -14.70 -7.35 -15.48
N ALA A 128 -13.92 -7.08 -16.51
CA ALA A 128 -14.21 -7.41 -17.90
C ALA A 128 -12.91 -7.68 -18.67
N SER A 129 -13.03 -8.41 -19.79
CA SER A 129 -11.94 -8.57 -20.75
C SER A 129 -11.67 -7.27 -21.52
N PRO A 130 -10.50 -7.13 -22.17
CA PRO A 130 -10.16 -5.94 -22.96
C PRO A 130 -11.16 -5.57 -24.06
N GLU A 131 -11.85 -6.56 -24.65
CA GLU A 131 -12.84 -6.34 -25.70
C GLU A 131 -14.14 -5.74 -25.15
N ASN A 132 -14.39 -5.87 -23.84
CA ASN A 132 -15.65 -5.53 -23.19
C ASN A 132 -15.54 -4.35 -22.20
N VAL A 133 -14.44 -3.59 -22.22
CA VAL A 133 -14.18 -2.48 -21.28
C VAL A 133 -15.27 -1.41 -21.35
N GLY A 134 -15.77 -1.09 -22.55
CA GLY A 134 -16.82 -0.07 -22.73
C GLY A 134 -18.15 -0.43 -22.06
N ALA A 135 -18.41 -1.72 -21.84
CA ALA A 135 -19.65 -2.21 -21.24
C ALA A 135 -19.58 -2.37 -19.71
N ILE A 136 -18.42 -2.12 -19.09
CA ILE A 136 -18.25 -2.37 -17.66
C ILE A 136 -19.01 -1.33 -16.81
N THR A 137 -19.92 -1.83 -15.98
CA THR A 137 -20.72 -1.00 -15.07
C THR A 137 -20.09 -0.95 -13.68
N ALA A 138 -20.44 0.07 -12.90
CA ALA A 138 -20.08 0.08 -11.48
C ALA A 138 -20.77 -1.10 -10.79
N PRO A 139 -20.11 -1.79 -9.86
CA PRO A 139 -20.72 -2.91 -9.14
C PRO A 139 -21.75 -2.38 -8.14
N GLU A 140 -22.71 -3.24 -7.82
CA GLU A 140 -23.53 -3.05 -6.63
C GLU A 140 -22.70 -3.27 -5.37
N VAL A 141 -23.00 -2.50 -4.33
CA VAL A 141 -22.20 -2.48 -3.10
C VAL A 141 -23.04 -3.02 -1.95
N ALA A 142 -22.93 -4.33 -1.72
CA ALA A 142 -23.46 -4.97 -0.52
C ALA A 142 -22.42 -4.89 0.60
N VAL A 143 -22.71 -4.11 1.65
CA VAL A 143 -21.80 -3.96 2.80
C VAL A 143 -22.44 -4.51 4.05
N SER A 144 -21.78 -5.47 4.67
CA SER A 144 -22.01 -5.81 6.08
C SER A 144 -20.93 -5.11 6.89
N LEU A 145 -21.29 -4.18 7.77
CA LEU A 145 -20.35 -3.53 8.69
C LEU A 145 -20.51 -4.12 10.08
N LYS A 146 -19.40 -4.35 10.77
CA LYS A 146 -19.38 -4.88 12.12
C LYS A 146 -18.85 -3.86 13.10
N GLU A 147 -19.40 -3.90 14.31
CA GLU A 147 -18.76 -3.36 15.49
C GLU A 147 -18.31 -4.52 16.37
N GLN A 148 -17.07 -4.49 16.83
CA GLN A 148 -16.50 -5.60 17.59
C GLN A 148 -15.44 -5.09 18.56
N GLU A 149 -15.33 -5.75 19.71
CA GLU A 149 -14.29 -5.41 20.68
C GLU A 149 -12.91 -5.80 20.18
N GLY A 150 -11.92 -4.96 20.47
CA GLY A 150 -10.50 -5.23 20.26
C GLY A 150 -9.63 -4.25 21.03
N ASN A 151 -8.33 -4.46 21.00
CA ASN A 151 -7.35 -3.59 21.63
C ASN A 151 -6.77 -2.64 20.58
N LEU A 152 -6.87 -1.34 20.79
CA LEU A 152 -6.01 -0.37 20.11
C LEU A 152 -4.62 -0.47 20.74
N VAL A 153 -3.61 -0.75 19.91
CA VAL A 153 -2.24 -0.99 20.37
C VAL A 153 -1.33 0.11 19.87
N PHE A 154 -0.75 0.87 20.79
CA PHE A 154 0.07 2.03 20.44
C PHE A 154 1.14 2.31 21.48
N ARG A 155 2.14 3.12 21.12
CA ARG A 155 3.17 3.56 22.07
C ARG A 155 2.70 4.76 22.86
N ARG A 156 2.94 4.75 24.17
CA ARG A 156 2.82 5.89 25.08
C ARG A 156 3.99 5.83 26.04
N ASP A 157 4.77 6.91 26.12
CA ASP A 157 5.92 7.03 27.04
C ASP A 157 6.93 5.87 26.94
N GLY A 158 7.15 5.38 25.72
CA GLY A 158 8.08 4.26 25.46
C GLY A 158 7.48 2.87 25.70
N GLU A 159 6.25 2.76 26.20
CA GLU A 159 5.59 1.48 26.47
C GLU A 159 4.51 1.14 25.45
N VAL A 160 4.24 -0.15 25.25
CA VAL A 160 3.13 -0.64 24.43
C VAL A 160 1.85 -0.67 25.25
N VAL A 161 0.97 0.29 24.99
CA VAL A 161 -0.35 0.38 25.63
C VAL A 161 -1.38 -0.38 24.80
N ARG A 162 -2.25 -1.13 25.48
CA ARG A 162 -3.42 -1.80 24.89
C ARG A 162 -4.67 -1.22 25.49
N GLU A 163 -5.50 -0.65 24.64
CA GLU A 163 -6.73 0.01 25.05
C GLU A 163 -7.92 -0.74 24.48
N ARG A 164 -8.62 -1.50 25.34
CA ARG A 164 -9.81 -2.27 24.96
C ARG A 164 -10.95 -1.31 24.61
N ARG A 165 -11.47 -1.40 23.39
CA ARG A 165 -12.62 -0.59 22.93
C ARG A 165 -13.48 -1.34 21.92
N LYS A 166 -14.68 -0.82 21.72
CA LYS A 166 -15.54 -1.17 20.58
C LYS A 166 -15.01 -0.49 19.32
N LEU A 167 -14.48 -1.28 18.40
CA LEU A 167 -13.95 -0.84 17.12
C LEU A 167 -15.04 -0.95 16.06
N LYS A 168 -15.10 0.03 15.15
CA LYS A 168 -16.15 0.12 14.12
C LYS A 168 -15.57 0.02 12.72
N GLU A 169 -16.17 -0.84 11.92
CA GLU A 169 -16.04 -0.78 10.47
C GLU A 169 -16.93 0.35 9.93
N TYR A 170 -16.47 1.04 8.90
CA TYR A 170 -17.28 2.02 8.19
C TYR A 170 -17.10 1.90 6.68
N TRP A 171 -18.08 2.43 5.97
CA TRP A 171 -18.01 2.70 4.54
C TRP A 171 -17.63 4.17 4.31
N TYR A 172 -17.08 4.46 3.15
CA TYR A 172 -16.74 5.80 2.73
C TYR A 172 -16.96 5.99 1.23
N ARG A 173 -17.35 7.20 0.84
CA ARG A 173 -17.40 7.62 -0.57
C ARG A 173 -16.02 8.03 -1.03
N ARG A 174 -15.63 7.57 -2.22
CA ARG A 174 -14.36 7.92 -2.86
C ARG A 174 -14.60 9.03 -3.86
N TRP A 175 -13.82 10.09 -3.75
CA TRP A 175 -13.94 11.23 -4.66
C TRP A 175 -13.11 11.04 -5.92
N HIS A 176 -12.21 10.04 -5.90
CA HIS A 176 -11.22 9.83 -6.94
C HIS A 176 -10.31 11.05 -7.18
N ILE A 177 -10.21 11.93 -6.19
CA ILE A 177 -9.30 13.07 -6.19
C ILE A 177 -8.20 12.73 -5.18
N GLY A 178 -6.95 12.89 -5.58
CA GLY A 178 -5.81 12.72 -4.72
C GLY A 178 -4.75 13.79 -4.94
N GLU A 179 -3.82 13.85 -4.01
CA GLU A 179 -2.68 14.76 -4.01
C GLU A 179 -1.39 13.98 -3.76
N TRP A 180 -0.28 14.48 -4.29
CA TRP A 180 1.04 13.92 -4.04
C TRP A 180 1.74 14.58 -2.87
N TYR A 181 2.21 13.77 -1.93
CA TYR A 181 2.99 14.22 -0.79
C TYR A 181 4.36 13.53 -0.82
N PRO A 182 5.46 14.29 -0.93
CA PRO A 182 6.79 13.71 -0.85
C PRO A 182 7.11 13.26 0.58
N VAL A 183 7.76 12.12 0.70
CA VAL A 183 8.22 11.57 1.98
C VAL A 183 9.73 11.79 2.04
N ILE A 184 10.16 12.82 2.77
CA ILE A 184 11.55 13.29 2.79
C ILE A 184 12.20 12.96 4.13
N ALA A 185 13.37 12.33 4.11
CA ALA A 185 14.10 11.95 5.32
C ALA A 185 14.58 13.17 6.12
N ARG A 186 14.42 13.14 7.44
CA ARG A 186 14.89 14.16 8.40
C ARG A 186 16.05 13.65 9.26
N GLU A 187 16.65 12.54 8.89
CA GLU A 187 17.81 11.98 9.58
C GLU A 187 18.69 11.18 8.65
N ASP A 188 19.95 11.00 9.05
CA ASP A 188 20.86 10.07 8.42
C ASP A 188 20.71 8.71 9.11
N MET A 189 20.68 7.62 8.35
CA MET A 189 20.51 6.27 8.88
C MET A 189 21.20 5.25 7.98
N GLU A 190 21.98 4.35 8.58
CA GLU A 190 22.43 3.14 7.90
C GLU A 190 21.29 2.12 7.87
N VAL A 191 21.08 1.52 6.71
CA VAL A 191 20.03 0.53 6.49
C VAL A 191 20.64 -0.78 6.03
N ARG A 192 20.04 -1.88 6.48
CA ARG A 192 20.39 -3.23 6.07
C ARG A 192 19.19 -3.90 5.41
N LYS A 193 19.43 -4.61 4.31
CA LYS A 193 18.44 -5.37 3.54
C LYS A 193 17.59 -6.23 4.49
N GLY A 194 16.27 -6.13 4.35
CA GLY A 194 15.28 -6.86 5.15
C GLY A 194 15.07 -6.35 6.58
N ASN A 195 15.96 -5.51 7.11
CA ASN A 195 15.75 -4.90 8.42
C ASN A 195 14.88 -3.64 8.27
N VAL A 196 13.57 -3.81 8.48
CA VAL A 196 12.61 -2.70 8.44
C VAL A 196 12.93 -1.65 9.52
N VAL A 197 12.84 -0.37 9.16
CA VAL A 197 13.18 0.75 10.04
C VAL A 197 12.10 1.82 10.02
N ARG A 198 11.98 2.56 11.13
CA ARG A 198 11.24 3.83 11.17
C ARG A 198 12.21 4.97 10.92
N VAL A 199 12.00 5.70 9.84
CA VAL A 199 12.81 6.88 9.49
C VAL A 199 12.01 8.12 9.82
N ARG A 200 12.57 9.04 10.61
CA ARG A 200 12.02 10.38 10.81
C ARG A 200 11.96 11.10 9.47
N ILE A 201 10.81 11.67 9.17
CA ILE A 201 10.59 12.43 7.95
C ILE A 201 10.29 13.89 8.26
N GLU A 202 10.34 14.74 7.24
CA GLU A 202 9.69 16.04 7.30
C GLU A 202 8.22 15.84 7.65
N ASN A 203 7.71 16.66 8.57
CA ASN A 203 6.37 16.49 9.10
C ASN A 203 5.35 16.64 7.97
N LEU A 204 4.54 15.60 7.76
CA LEU A 204 3.44 15.62 6.80
C LEU A 204 2.13 15.70 7.55
N GLU A 205 1.37 16.76 7.30
CA GLU A 205 0.04 16.88 7.86
C GLU A 205 -0.99 16.33 6.87
N LEU A 206 -1.64 15.24 7.25
CA LEU A 206 -2.75 14.68 6.50
C LEU A 206 -4.06 15.31 6.95
N PRO A 207 -4.85 15.88 6.03
CA PRO A 207 -6.17 16.41 6.33
C PRO A 207 -7.12 15.33 6.86
N GLU A 208 -8.20 15.77 7.50
CA GLU A 208 -9.34 14.91 7.84
C GLU A 208 -9.90 14.24 6.59
N ASN A 209 -10.47 13.04 6.74
CA ASN A 209 -11.14 12.32 5.65
C ASN A 209 -10.22 12.08 4.44
N THR A 210 -8.96 11.72 4.73
CA THR A 210 -7.98 11.31 3.71
C THR A 210 -7.47 9.89 3.93
N ILE A 211 -7.12 9.23 2.83
CA ILE A 211 -6.49 7.90 2.81
C ILE A 211 -5.14 8.00 2.11
N PRO A 212 -4.02 7.82 2.83
CA PRO A 212 -2.69 7.73 2.22
C PRO A 212 -2.47 6.36 1.57
N VAL A 213 -1.80 6.36 0.42
CA VAL A 213 -1.35 5.17 -0.30
C VAL A 213 0.04 5.45 -0.89
N PRO A 214 1.11 4.77 -0.43
CA PRO A 214 2.42 4.83 -1.06
C PRO A 214 2.31 4.50 -2.56
N MET A 215 3.01 5.28 -3.37
CA MET A 215 3.15 4.98 -4.79
C MET A 215 4.00 3.73 -4.96
N ALA A 216 3.50 2.75 -5.71
CA ALA A 216 4.20 1.49 -5.89
C ALA A 216 5.10 1.49 -7.13
N VAL A 217 6.16 2.29 -7.01
CA VAL A 217 7.41 2.18 -7.77
C VAL A 217 8.52 2.65 -6.84
N MET A 218 9.51 1.79 -6.60
CA MET A 218 10.62 2.03 -5.69
C MET A 218 11.33 3.33 -6.07
N THR A 219 11.15 4.36 -5.23
CA THR A 219 11.60 5.73 -5.49
C THR A 219 12.99 5.99 -4.89
N HIS A 220 13.42 5.16 -3.93
CA HIS A 220 14.71 5.26 -3.28
C HIS A 220 15.57 4.02 -3.59
N ALA A 221 16.84 4.21 -3.93
CA ALA A 221 17.74 3.13 -4.34
C ALA A 221 17.82 1.99 -3.30
N MET A 222 17.73 2.32 -2.01
CA MET A 222 17.89 1.34 -0.92
C MET A 222 16.64 0.53 -0.59
N GLY A 223 15.45 0.92 -1.08
CA GLY A 223 14.21 0.25 -0.68
C GLY A 223 12.97 1.13 -0.81
N THR A 224 11.90 0.75 -0.10
CA THR A 224 10.58 1.34 -0.28
C THR A 224 9.90 1.75 1.02
N VAL A 225 9.02 2.76 0.92
CA VAL A 225 8.11 3.15 2.00
C VAL A 225 6.87 2.25 1.94
N ILE A 226 6.75 1.34 2.91
CA ILE A 226 5.64 0.39 2.96
C ILE A 226 4.47 0.89 3.82
N ASP A 227 4.73 1.82 4.74
CA ASP A 227 3.74 2.41 5.62
C ASP A 227 4.23 3.76 6.15
N ILE A 228 3.35 4.52 6.78
CA ILE A 228 3.67 5.77 7.48
C ILE A 228 3.12 5.75 8.90
N ALA A 229 3.75 6.47 9.80
CA ALA A 229 3.38 6.44 11.21
C ALA A 229 3.07 7.82 11.79
N HIS A 230 1.91 7.88 12.45
CA HIS A 230 1.61 8.85 13.49
C HIS A 230 2.10 8.27 14.83
N MET A 231 2.95 8.99 15.54
CA MET A 231 3.44 8.54 16.85
C MET A 231 2.35 8.76 17.90
N GLY A 232 2.16 7.76 18.76
CA GLY A 232 1.13 7.80 19.79
C GLY A 232 -0.16 7.07 19.36
N ARG A 233 -1.29 7.50 19.94
CA ARG A 233 -2.59 6.85 19.74
C ARG A 233 -3.05 7.01 18.28
N PRO A 234 -3.42 5.92 17.58
CA PRO A 234 -3.97 5.98 16.23
C PRO A 234 -5.19 6.88 16.16
N ARG A 235 -5.20 7.78 15.19
CA ARG A 235 -6.28 8.75 14.95
C ARG A 235 -7.39 8.16 14.10
N ALA A 236 -8.62 8.61 14.33
CA ALA A 236 -9.75 8.33 13.45
C ALA A 236 -9.52 8.95 12.06
N VAL A 237 -10.29 8.54 11.05
CA VAL A 237 -10.08 9.08 9.70
C VAL A 237 -10.53 10.54 9.62
N GLU A 238 -11.54 10.88 10.41
CA GLU A 238 -12.16 12.19 10.58
C GLU A 238 -11.25 13.19 11.31
N GLU A 239 -10.11 12.75 11.86
CA GLU A 239 -9.16 13.62 12.55
C GLU A 239 -7.97 13.96 11.62
N ARG A 240 -7.42 15.18 11.75
CA ARG A 240 -6.12 15.55 11.15
C ARG A 240 -5.02 14.69 11.76
N LYS A 241 -3.99 14.38 10.96
CA LYS A 241 -2.91 13.47 11.39
C LYS A 241 -1.57 14.10 11.07
N LEU A 242 -0.73 14.23 12.09
CA LEU A 242 0.67 14.60 11.91
C LEU A 242 1.50 13.33 11.74
N ILE A 243 1.97 13.09 10.53
CA ILE A 243 2.86 11.98 10.19
C ILE A 243 4.29 12.47 10.35
N THR A 244 5.06 11.72 11.11
CA THR A 244 6.43 12.11 11.49
C THR A 244 7.46 11.07 11.12
N HIS A 245 7.02 9.85 10.78
CA HIS A 245 7.90 8.75 10.41
C HIS A 245 7.36 8.01 9.19
N ALA A 246 8.27 7.52 8.36
CA ALA A 246 8.01 6.50 7.36
C ALA A 246 8.49 5.15 7.87
N VAL A 247 7.71 4.09 7.60
CA VAL A 247 8.17 2.70 7.76
C VAL A 247 8.83 2.30 6.45
N PHE A 248 10.15 2.19 6.47
CA PHE A 248 10.97 1.92 5.30
C PHE A 248 11.48 0.48 5.34
N LEU A 249 11.31 -0.24 4.23
CA LEU A 249 11.80 -1.61 4.06
C LEU A 249 12.98 -1.59 3.08
N PRO A 250 14.21 -1.79 3.57
CA PRO A 250 15.38 -1.83 2.71
C PRO A 250 15.41 -3.11 1.86
N ALA A 251 15.59 -2.95 0.56
CA ALA A 251 15.90 -4.03 -0.37
C ALA A 251 17.41 -4.20 -0.61
N PHE A 252 18.19 -3.19 -0.22
CA PHE A 252 19.65 -3.16 -0.30
C PHE A 252 20.25 -2.57 0.99
N ASP A 253 21.48 -2.96 1.29
CA ASP A 253 22.29 -2.31 2.30
C ASP A 253 22.73 -0.92 1.81
N GLY A 254 22.85 0.03 2.73
CA GLY A 254 23.44 1.33 2.42
C GLY A 254 23.03 2.40 3.42
N LYS A 255 22.83 3.62 2.92
CA LYS A 255 22.57 4.79 3.75
C LYS A 255 21.41 5.62 3.20
N ILE A 256 20.54 6.04 4.11
CA ILE A 256 19.58 7.12 3.92
C ILE A 256 20.23 8.38 4.49
N GLU A 257 20.19 9.48 3.75
CA GLU A 257 20.68 10.78 4.20
C GLU A 257 19.53 11.76 4.41
N ARG A 258 19.75 12.75 5.28
CA ARG A 258 18.81 13.85 5.47
C ARG A 258 18.56 14.55 4.13
N GLY A 259 17.28 14.80 3.85
CA GLY A 259 16.81 15.39 2.61
C GLY A 259 16.52 14.36 1.51
N ASP A 260 16.72 13.07 1.76
CA ASP A 260 16.46 12.03 0.76
C ASP A 260 14.97 11.80 0.54
N LEU A 261 14.56 11.74 -0.73
CA LEU A 261 13.22 11.33 -1.10
C LEU A 261 13.08 9.82 -0.90
N LEU A 262 12.38 9.41 0.15
CA LEU A 262 12.13 8.00 0.46
C LEU A 262 11.00 7.42 -0.40
N GLY A 263 10.01 8.25 -0.76
CA GLY A 263 8.85 7.83 -1.53
C GLY A 263 7.84 8.96 -1.76
N ILE A 264 6.75 8.64 -2.44
CA ILE A 264 5.63 9.54 -2.69
C ILE A 264 4.34 8.89 -2.14
N LEU A 265 3.54 9.68 -1.43
CA LEU A 265 2.19 9.27 -1.02
C LEU A 265 1.15 9.86 -1.96
N ASN A 266 0.24 9.01 -2.42
CA ASN A 266 -1.04 9.43 -2.98
C ASN A 266 -2.03 9.58 -1.82
N VAL A 267 -2.43 10.81 -1.51
CA VAL A 267 -3.39 11.11 -0.44
C VAL A 267 -4.75 11.36 -1.08
N TYR A 268 -5.67 10.42 -0.92
CA TYR A 268 -7.01 10.48 -1.52
C TYR A 268 -8.03 11.07 -0.58
N TYR A 269 -8.87 11.98 -1.10
CA TYR A 269 -10.01 12.53 -0.38
C TYR A 269 -11.21 11.57 -0.41
N ILE A 270 -11.83 11.42 0.76
CA ILE A 270 -13.01 10.59 0.96
C ILE A 270 -14.10 11.37 1.72
N SER A 271 -15.29 10.79 1.82
CA SER A 271 -16.30 11.24 2.79
C SER A 271 -16.80 10.07 3.61
N THR A 272 -16.91 10.29 4.93
CA THR A 272 -17.57 9.40 5.87
C THR A 272 -18.97 9.96 6.18
N GLY A 273 -19.99 9.11 6.15
CA GLY A 273 -21.38 9.52 6.42
C GLY A 273 -22.00 10.43 5.34
N GLU A 274 -22.99 11.24 5.73
CA GLU A 274 -23.77 12.12 4.83
C GLU A 274 -23.19 13.54 4.67
N ARG A 275 -22.25 13.95 5.52
CA ARG A 275 -21.68 15.31 5.49
C ARG A 275 -20.46 15.36 4.58
N VAL A 276 -20.60 16.11 3.49
CA VAL A 276 -19.48 16.55 2.65
C VAL A 276 -18.70 17.62 3.43
N VAL A 277 -17.50 17.28 3.88
CA VAL A 277 -16.52 18.31 4.26
C VAL A 277 -15.97 18.91 2.97
N ARG A 278 -15.84 20.24 2.92
CA ARG A 278 -15.30 20.98 1.78
C ARG A 278 -13.98 20.36 1.34
N ILE A 279 -13.79 20.14 0.03
CA ILE A 279 -12.44 19.91 -0.50
C ILE A 279 -11.71 21.24 -0.35
N PHE A 280 -10.84 21.35 0.64
CA PHE A 280 -9.71 22.25 0.54
C PHE A 280 -8.58 21.42 -0.05
N GLN A 281 -8.03 21.85 -1.18
CA GLN A 281 -6.80 21.25 -1.67
C GLN A 281 -5.67 21.70 -0.73
N HIS A 282 -5.03 20.75 -0.07
CA HIS A 282 -3.95 21.00 0.89
C HIS A 282 -2.61 20.76 0.20
N LEU A 283 -2.42 21.33 -0.98
CA LEU A 283 -1.15 21.21 -1.67
C LEU A 283 -0.04 21.74 -0.78
N THR A 284 0.89 20.85 -0.45
CA THR A 284 2.14 21.21 0.20
C THR A 284 2.94 22.13 -0.74
N GLY A 285 3.73 23.03 -0.18
CA GLY A 285 4.62 23.88 -0.97
C GLY A 285 5.60 23.03 -1.79
N ARG A 286 6.27 23.66 -2.77
CA ARG A 286 7.40 23.02 -3.45
C ARG A 286 8.39 22.51 -2.41
N ALA A 287 8.86 21.27 -2.57
CA ALA A 287 9.81 20.66 -1.67
C ALA A 287 11.12 20.37 -2.41
N GLU A 288 12.25 20.61 -1.76
CA GLU A 288 13.55 20.18 -2.26
C GLU A 288 13.90 18.84 -1.66
N ALA A 289 14.36 17.90 -2.49
CA ALA A 289 14.80 16.60 -2.01
C ALA A 289 16.00 16.09 -2.81
N ASN A 290 16.78 15.22 -2.20
CA ASN A 290 17.78 14.40 -2.86
C ASN A 290 17.08 13.15 -3.42
N HIS A 291 17.08 13.03 -4.73
CA HIS A 291 16.60 11.85 -5.40
C HIS A 291 17.73 10.82 -5.50
N VAL A 292 17.50 9.63 -4.92
CA VAL A 292 18.50 8.57 -4.80
C VAL A 292 18.05 7.37 -5.60
N TYR A 293 18.75 7.04 -6.68
CA TYR A 293 18.33 6.00 -7.61
C TYR A 293 19.50 5.21 -8.18
N TRP A 294 19.18 4.02 -8.69
CA TRP A 294 20.13 3.18 -9.44
C TRP A 294 20.25 3.68 -10.88
N LYS A 295 21.48 3.79 -11.37
CA LYS A 295 21.80 3.97 -12.79
C LYS A 295 23.09 3.22 -13.10
N GLU A 296 23.03 2.25 -14.00
CA GLU A 296 24.20 1.46 -14.44
C GLU A 296 24.96 0.87 -13.25
N ASP A 297 24.24 0.17 -12.37
CA ASP A 297 24.75 -0.47 -11.14
C ASP A 297 25.42 0.48 -10.12
N LYS A 298 25.22 1.79 -10.30
CA LYS A 298 25.71 2.82 -9.37
C LYS A 298 24.55 3.59 -8.78
N ILE A 299 24.68 3.89 -7.50
CA ILE A 299 23.77 4.82 -6.83
C ILE A 299 24.13 6.24 -7.27
N LYS A 300 23.12 6.98 -7.72
CA LYS A 300 23.22 8.41 -8.04
C LYS A 300 22.34 9.20 -7.10
N ARG A 301 22.83 10.37 -6.71
CA ARG A 301 22.13 11.35 -5.88
C ARG A 301 21.99 12.63 -6.69
N LYS A 302 20.75 13.08 -6.93
CA LYS A 302 20.45 14.31 -7.67
C LYS A 302 19.48 15.17 -6.87
N ARG A 303 19.81 16.43 -6.64
CA ARG A 303 18.88 17.39 -6.05
C ARG A 303 17.76 17.72 -7.03
N ILE A 304 16.52 17.65 -6.58
CA ILE A 304 15.32 17.95 -7.37
C ILE A 304 14.38 18.87 -6.60
N ILE A 305 13.53 19.57 -7.35
CA ILE A 305 12.38 20.31 -6.80
C ILE A 305 11.13 19.50 -7.15
N ILE A 306 10.41 19.08 -6.13
CA ILE A 306 9.15 18.36 -6.25
C ILE A 306 8.03 19.40 -6.12
N THR A 307 7.16 19.46 -7.11
CA THR A 307 5.94 20.28 -7.05
C THR A 307 4.76 19.33 -6.86
N PRO A 308 4.21 19.24 -5.63
CA PRO A 308 2.95 18.54 -5.38
C PRO A 308 1.88 18.96 -6.36
N PHE A 309 1.07 18.01 -6.82
CA PHE A 309 -0.08 18.28 -7.67
C PHE A 309 -1.29 17.47 -7.23
N SER A 310 -2.46 18.01 -7.57
CA SER A 310 -3.74 17.33 -7.45
C SER A 310 -3.98 16.51 -8.72
N PHE A 311 -4.67 15.38 -8.61
CA PHE A 311 -5.05 14.57 -9.75
C PHE A 311 -6.40 13.91 -9.56
N LYS A 312 -7.09 13.65 -10.68
CA LYS A 312 -8.30 12.84 -10.73
C LYS A 312 -7.96 11.45 -11.25
N ARG A 313 -8.27 10.42 -10.48
CA ARG A 313 -8.07 9.01 -10.83
C ARG A 313 -9.29 8.44 -11.54
N SER A 314 -9.09 7.73 -12.64
CA SER A 314 -10.15 6.99 -13.31
C SER A 314 -10.77 5.94 -12.37
N SER A 315 -12.10 5.75 -12.46
CA SER A 315 -12.77 4.62 -11.81
C SER A 315 -12.54 3.29 -12.52
N ILE A 316 -12.12 3.37 -13.79
CA ILE A 316 -11.73 2.24 -14.65
C ILE A 316 -10.21 2.10 -14.60
N GLY A 317 -9.74 0.89 -14.37
CA GLY A 317 -8.32 0.53 -14.42
C GLY A 317 -8.12 -0.84 -15.04
N ARG A 318 -6.89 -1.32 -15.02
CA ARG A 318 -6.52 -2.66 -15.48
C ARG A 318 -5.63 -3.38 -14.47
N PHE A 319 -5.75 -4.69 -14.41
CA PHE A 319 -4.82 -5.55 -13.71
C PHE A 319 -3.77 -6.05 -14.68
N GLU A 320 -2.51 -5.81 -14.34
CA GLU A 320 -1.36 -6.36 -15.05
C GLU A 320 -0.76 -7.50 -14.25
N PRO A 321 -0.66 -8.71 -14.83
CA PRO A 321 -0.04 -9.85 -14.16
C PRO A 321 1.47 -9.63 -14.03
N VAL A 322 2.01 -9.92 -12.84
CA VAL A 322 3.45 -9.87 -12.57
C VAL A 322 4.00 -11.28 -12.68
N ILE A 323 4.85 -11.53 -13.67
CA ILE A 323 5.37 -12.87 -13.99
C ILE A 323 6.88 -12.89 -13.80
N ALA A 324 7.39 -13.85 -13.05
CA ALA A 324 8.82 -14.02 -12.84
C ALA A 324 9.53 -14.44 -14.14
N GLU A 325 10.68 -13.84 -14.43
CA GLU A 325 11.54 -14.18 -15.57
C GLU A 325 12.84 -14.89 -15.16
N GLU A 326 12.97 -15.21 -13.87
CA GLU A 326 14.09 -15.91 -13.28
C GLU A 326 13.65 -16.85 -12.14
N ASN A 327 14.58 -17.72 -11.72
CA ASN A 327 14.40 -18.56 -10.53
C ASN A 327 15.07 -17.87 -9.34
N VAL A 328 14.36 -17.74 -8.23
CA VAL A 328 14.90 -17.14 -6.99
C VAL A 328 14.52 -18.02 -5.81
N GLU A 329 15.48 -18.35 -4.97
CA GLU A 329 15.24 -18.95 -3.66
C GLU A 329 15.32 -17.84 -2.60
N LEU A 330 14.29 -17.75 -1.76
CA LEU A 330 14.19 -16.75 -0.71
C LEU A 330 14.09 -17.46 0.65
N GLY A 331 14.88 -16.99 1.62
CA GLY A 331 14.73 -17.34 3.01
C GLY A 331 13.46 -16.73 3.63
N ARG A 332 13.08 -17.21 4.82
CA ARG A 332 12.00 -16.58 5.60
C ARG A 332 12.39 -15.15 5.98
N GLY A 333 11.53 -14.20 5.65
CA GLY A 333 11.74 -12.78 5.86
C GLY A 333 12.66 -12.10 4.86
N GLU A 334 13.19 -12.86 3.90
CA GLU A 334 14.08 -12.28 2.91
C GLU A 334 13.32 -11.38 1.93
N ILE A 335 14.00 -10.28 1.56
CA ILE A 335 13.59 -9.38 0.49
C ILE A 335 14.28 -9.81 -0.80
N GLY A 336 13.50 -10.26 -1.78
CA GLY A 336 13.94 -10.56 -3.12
C GLY A 336 13.77 -9.37 -4.06
N ILE A 337 14.75 -9.16 -4.92
CA ILE A 337 14.57 -8.39 -6.15
C ILE A 337 14.43 -9.42 -7.26
N VAL A 338 13.21 -9.60 -7.76
CA VAL A 338 12.90 -10.62 -8.75
C VAL A 338 12.71 -9.95 -10.09
N LYS A 339 13.49 -10.34 -11.09
CA LYS A 339 13.28 -9.96 -12.49
C LYS A 339 11.94 -10.48 -12.94
N ILE A 340 11.14 -9.58 -13.50
CA ILE A 340 9.82 -9.89 -14.01
C ILE A 340 9.78 -9.61 -15.50
N ARG A 341 8.72 -10.08 -16.14
CA ARG A 341 8.38 -9.61 -17.48
C ARG A 341 8.11 -8.11 -17.41
N ASP A 342 8.74 -7.37 -18.30
CA ASP A 342 8.61 -5.92 -18.38
C ASP A 342 7.14 -5.51 -18.41
N LEU A 343 6.78 -4.58 -17.52
CA LEU A 343 5.47 -3.96 -17.51
C LEU A 343 5.60 -2.51 -17.92
N GLU A 344 4.87 -2.16 -18.98
CA GLU A 344 4.86 -0.81 -19.53
C GLU A 344 3.64 -0.04 -19.01
N PHE A 345 3.94 1.11 -18.41
CA PHE A 345 2.96 2.03 -17.86
C PHE A 345 3.04 3.36 -18.61
N PRO A 346 2.00 3.69 -19.41
CA PRO A 346 1.93 4.98 -20.07
C PRO A 346 1.98 6.15 -19.09
N SER A 347 2.36 7.32 -19.58
CA SER A 347 2.19 8.58 -18.88
C SER A 347 0.75 8.75 -18.36
N GLY A 348 0.63 9.44 -17.22
CA GLY A 348 -0.65 9.63 -16.54
C GLY A 348 -1.17 8.35 -15.90
N THR A 349 -0.32 7.47 -15.40
CA THR A 349 -0.75 6.26 -14.67
C THR A 349 -0.23 6.20 -13.24
N ILE A 350 -0.91 5.47 -12.37
CA ILE A 350 -0.40 5.08 -11.06
C ILE A 350 -0.65 3.60 -10.83
N THR A 351 0.24 2.99 -10.06
CA THR A 351 0.29 1.54 -9.83
C THR A 351 0.08 1.22 -8.36
N GLN A 352 -0.54 0.06 -8.10
CA GLN A 352 -0.70 -0.49 -6.77
C GLN A 352 -0.71 -2.02 -6.84
N PRO A 353 0.29 -2.72 -6.26
CA PRO A 353 0.27 -4.16 -6.08
C PRO A 353 -1.00 -4.60 -5.38
N LEU A 354 -1.61 -5.67 -5.89
CA LEU A 354 -2.74 -6.29 -5.20
C LEU A 354 -2.25 -7.11 -4.03
N THR A 355 -2.98 -6.98 -2.92
CA THR A 355 -2.85 -7.90 -1.78
C THR A 355 -3.83 -9.05 -1.92
N SER A 356 -3.59 -10.17 -1.24
CA SER A 356 -4.37 -11.41 -1.30
C SER A 356 -4.33 -12.21 -2.60
N PHE A 357 -3.49 -11.82 -3.57
CA PHE A 357 -3.33 -12.53 -4.85
C PHE A 357 -1.88 -12.96 -5.10
N ASN A 358 -1.06 -12.96 -4.05
CA ASN A 358 0.37 -13.15 -4.16
C ASN A 358 0.78 -14.62 -4.14
N HIS A 359 1.95 -14.88 -4.72
CA HIS A 359 2.66 -16.14 -4.64
C HIS A 359 2.82 -16.62 -3.19
N ALA A 360 2.80 -17.93 -2.97
CA ALA A 360 2.99 -18.52 -1.64
C ALA A 360 4.27 -18.00 -0.97
N TYR A 361 5.35 -17.99 -1.73
CA TYR A 361 6.66 -17.64 -1.21
C TYR A 361 7.03 -16.17 -1.40
N GLY A 362 6.11 -15.31 -1.82
CA GLY A 362 6.45 -13.92 -2.12
C GLY A 362 5.25 -12.99 -2.21
N SER A 363 5.13 -12.06 -1.26
CA SER A 363 4.24 -10.89 -1.38
C SER A 363 4.95 -9.80 -2.17
N ILE A 364 4.32 -9.28 -3.22
CA ILE A 364 4.84 -8.12 -3.95
C ILE A 364 4.66 -6.89 -3.07
N ILE A 365 5.77 -6.31 -2.64
CA ILE A 365 5.79 -5.10 -1.81
C ILE A 365 5.85 -3.85 -2.70
N ASP A 366 6.65 -3.90 -3.76
CA ASP A 366 6.85 -2.78 -4.67
C ASP A 366 7.34 -3.24 -6.06
N LEU A 367 7.43 -2.33 -7.01
CA LEU A 367 7.98 -2.53 -8.35
C LEU A 367 9.26 -1.71 -8.51
N SER A 368 10.18 -2.13 -9.37
CA SER A 368 11.44 -1.42 -9.63
C SER A 368 11.78 -1.44 -11.13
N ALA A 369 12.47 -0.39 -11.55
CA ALA A 369 12.91 -0.20 -12.93
C ALA A 369 14.45 -0.18 -13.08
N PHE A 370 15.23 -0.19 -11.98
CA PHE A 370 16.70 -0.01 -11.93
C PHE A 370 17.24 1.05 -12.91
N SER A 371 16.43 2.08 -13.13
CA SER A 371 16.70 3.22 -13.99
C SER A 371 16.27 4.48 -13.25
N PRO A 372 16.73 5.67 -13.68
CA PRO A 372 16.26 6.92 -13.09
C PRO A 372 14.73 6.93 -13.12
N PRO A 373 14.05 7.03 -11.97
CA PRO A 373 12.61 6.92 -11.97
C PRO A 373 12.05 8.19 -12.59
N LYS A 374 11.00 7.98 -13.36
CA LYS A 374 10.41 9.00 -14.21
C LYS A 374 9.18 9.62 -13.54
N MET A 375 8.86 10.84 -13.95
CA MET A 375 7.65 11.52 -13.47
C MET A 375 6.40 10.80 -13.97
N VAL A 376 5.23 11.10 -13.38
CA VAL A 376 3.98 10.47 -13.81
C VAL A 376 3.62 10.85 -15.25
N GLU A 377 4.07 12.01 -15.72
CA GLU A 377 3.88 12.49 -17.09
C GLU A 377 4.74 11.77 -18.13
N GLU A 378 5.58 10.82 -17.72
CA GLU A 378 6.45 10.05 -18.60
C GLU A 378 6.04 8.57 -18.63
N ASP A 379 6.26 7.93 -19.78
CA ASP A 379 6.10 6.48 -19.91
C ASP A 379 7.17 5.75 -19.10
N ARG A 380 6.74 4.79 -18.29
CA ARG A 380 7.59 4.02 -17.37
C ARG A 380 7.59 2.55 -17.76
N VAL A 381 8.75 1.92 -17.59
CA VAL A 381 8.89 0.47 -17.69
C VAL A 381 9.41 -0.02 -16.35
N VAL A 382 8.74 -1.00 -15.75
CA VAL A 382 9.26 -1.71 -14.57
C VAL A 382 9.69 -3.10 -14.99
N THR A 383 10.84 -3.53 -14.48
CA THR A 383 11.54 -4.74 -14.90
C THR A 383 11.74 -5.71 -13.75
N HIS A 384 11.52 -5.27 -12.52
CA HIS A 384 11.68 -6.08 -11.31
C HIS A 384 10.52 -5.86 -10.34
N ALA A 385 10.23 -6.86 -9.53
CA ALA A 385 9.37 -6.78 -8.35
C ALA A 385 10.23 -6.88 -7.08
N VAL A 386 9.91 -6.05 -6.10
CA VAL A 386 10.42 -6.18 -4.72
C VAL A 386 9.47 -7.12 -3.99
N VAL A 387 9.97 -8.29 -3.61
CA VAL A 387 9.17 -9.38 -3.05
C VAL A 387 9.63 -9.68 -1.64
N MET A 388 8.71 -9.84 -0.70
CA MET A 388 9.02 -10.31 0.65
C MET A 388 8.48 -11.72 0.86
N SER A 389 9.31 -12.64 1.34
CA SER A 389 8.89 -14.01 1.62
C SER A 389 8.49 -14.21 3.08
N PRO A 390 7.21 -14.43 3.44
CA PRO A 390 6.81 -14.64 4.83
C PRO A 390 7.24 -15.99 5.41
N LYS A 391 7.56 -16.98 4.57
CA LYS A 391 7.86 -18.37 4.98
C LYS A 391 9.11 -18.95 4.33
N GLY A 392 9.73 -18.25 3.38
CA GLY A 392 10.78 -18.79 2.54
C GLY A 392 10.23 -19.76 1.50
N GLY A 393 11.00 -20.01 0.45
CA GLY A 393 10.67 -20.93 -0.63
C GLY A 393 11.24 -20.48 -1.96
N ARG A 394 10.82 -21.15 -3.03
CA ARG A 394 11.36 -20.95 -4.38
C ARG A 394 10.32 -20.34 -5.31
N ILE A 395 10.70 -19.25 -5.95
CA ILE A 395 10.03 -18.66 -7.10
C ILE A 395 10.72 -19.21 -8.34
N GLU A 396 9.95 -19.72 -9.28
CA GLU A 396 10.44 -20.21 -10.56
C GLU A 396 10.09 -19.26 -11.71
N LYS A 397 10.92 -19.30 -12.76
CA LYS A 397 10.65 -18.60 -13.99
C LYS A 397 9.30 -19.04 -14.57
N GLY A 398 8.45 -18.07 -14.88
CA GLY A 398 7.10 -18.28 -15.38
C GLY A 398 6.03 -18.35 -14.29
N ASP A 399 6.40 -18.26 -13.00
CA ASP A 399 5.45 -18.15 -11.91
C ASP A 399 4.73 -16.80 -11.94
N LEU A 400 3.42 -16.82 -11.69
CA LEU A 400 2.63 -15.63 -11.37
C LEU A 400 2.95 -15.18 -9.95
N LEU A 401 3.62 -14.05 -9.81
CA LEU A 401 3.93 -13.46 -8.51
C LEU A 401 2.71 -12.79 -7.88
N GLY A 402 1.84 -12.23 -8.71
CA GLY A 402 0.65 -11.50 -8.32
C GLY A 402 0.15 -10.62 -9.47
N ALA A 403 -0.55 -9.53 -9.15
CA ALA A 403 -0.98 -8.55 -10.13
C ALA A 403 -0.87 -7.13 -9.59
N VAL A 404 -0.74 -6.16 -10.49
CA VAL A 404 -0.69 -4.73 -10.19
C VAL A 404 -1.94 -4.08 -10.76
N ALA A 405 -2.66 -3.33 -9.93
CA ALA A 405 -3.70 -2.44 -10.38
C ALA A 405 -3.07 -1.17 -10.99
N VAL A 406 -3.40 -0.90 -12.25
CA VAL A 406 -2.98 0.29 -12.99
C VAL A 406 -4.20 1.20 -13.17
N TYR A 407 -4.08 2.44 -12.72
CA TYR A 407 -5.11 3.46 -12.86
C TYR A 407 -4.60 4.60 -13.74
N ASN A 408 -5.44 5.07 -14.66
CA ASN A 408 -5.20 6.33 -15.35
C ASN A 408 -5.52 7.50 -14.42
N ILE A 409 -4.73 8.56 -14.49
CA ILE A 409 -4.93 9.81 -13.77
C ILE A 409 -4.90 11.00 -14.74
N SER A 410 -5.62 12.05 -14.38
CA SER A 410 -5.53 13.35 -15.02
C SER A 410 -4.98 14.34 -14.01
N VAL A 411 -3.79 14.88 -14.27
CA VAL A 411 -3.17 15.90 -13.42
C VAL A 411 -4.02 17.16 -13.48
N LEU A 412 -4.47 17.62 -12.33
CA LEU A 412 -5.19 18.87 -12.14
C LEU A 412 -4.13 19.93 -11.83
N ARG A 413 -3.56 20.54 -12.87
CA ARG A 413 -2.75 21.74 -12.69
C ARG A 413 -3.71 22.90 -12.49
N GLU A 414 -3.91 23.30 -11.24
CA GLU A 414 -4.61 24.56 -10.99
C GLU A 414 -3.80 25.70 -11.61
N PRO A 415 -4.42 26.65 -12.33
CA PRO A 415 -3.76 27.90 -12.64
C PRO A 415 -3.29 28.51 -11.31
N GLU A 416 -2.00 28.82 -11.17
CA GLU A 416 -1.41 29.41 -9.96
C GLU A 416 -2.21 30.63 -9.44
N PHE A 417 -2.92 31.31 -10.34
CA PHE A 417 -3.85 32.41 -10.08
C PHE A 417 -5.09 32.07 -9.23
N LEU A 418 -5.66 30.86 -9.35
CA LEU A 418 -6.82 30.46 -8.55
C LEU A 418 -6.42 30.22 -7.09
N VAL A 419 -5.29 29.54 -6.87
CA VAL A 419 -4.73 29.29 -5.54
C VAL A 419 -4.39 30.61 -4.86
N SER A 420 -3.69 31.54 -5.52
CA SER A 420 -3.32 32.82 -4.90
C SER A 420 -4.53 33.66 -4.53
N LYS A 421 -5.52 33.78 -5.43
CA LYS A 421 -6.73 34.60 -5.23
C LYS A 421 -7.60 34.07 -4.09
N TYR A 422 -7.75 32.76 -3.96
CA TYR A 422 -8.55 32.18 -2.88
C TYR A 422 -7.77 32.06 -1.56
N ARG A 423 -6.44 31.95 -1.59
CA ARG A 423 -5.61 31.97 -0.37
C ARG A 423 -5.67 33.32 0.34
N GLU A 424 -5.69 34.43 -0.40
CA GLU A 424 -5.91 35.78 0.17
C GLU A 424 -7.31 35.95 0.77
N LEU A 425 -8.33 35.36 0.15
CA LEU A 425 -9.70 35.38 0.68
C LEU A 425 -9.84 34.52 1.95
N MET A 426 -9.07 33.44 2.06
CA MET A 426 -9.06 32.55 3.23
C MET A 426 -8.37 33.21 4.43
N ILE A 427 -7.24 33.91 4.23
CA ILE A 427 -6.56 34.68 5.30
C ILE A 427 -7.48 35.79 5.84
N LYS A 428 -8.30 36.40 4.97
CA LYS A 428 -9.29 37.42 5.38
C LYS A 428 -10.54 36.87 6.05
N ALA A 429 -10.82 35.57 5.95
CA ALA A 429 -11.98 34.94 6.58
C ALA A 429 -11.67 34.38 7.98
N GLU A 430 -10.39 34.27 8.34
CA GLU A 430 -9.89 33.86 9.66
C GLU A 430 -9.44 35.04 10.54
N GLN A 431 -9.56 36.28 10.04
CA GLN A 431 -9.47 37.53 10.78
C GLN A 431 -10.87 38.10 10.99
#